data_AF-A0A930SDM8-F1
#
_entry.id   AF-A0A930SDM8-F1
#
_cell.length_a   1.000
_cell.length_b   1.000
_cell.length_c   1.000
_cell.angle_alpha   90.00
_cell.angle_beta   90.00
_cell.angle_gamma   90.00
#
_symmetry.space_group_name_H-M   'P 1'
#
loop_
_entity.id
_entity.type
_entity.pdbx_description
1 polymer ?
#
loop_
_entity_poly.entity_id
_entity_poly.type
_entity_poly.pdbx_seq_one_letter_code
_entity_poly.pdbx_strand_id
1 'polypeptide(L)'
;MAKVQPIDGQLGSLLAEWMITISLVLLLISIALPIVTTPSRYTLNGATQEVVYMLKKVQLWSMLGHKSNGKGRMLFILNKDSYTIEEDANHHTVNISLPPNIENTRSMTIISFSALGLPYDGTEIVLTDRESGEKNRIWVSVQTGRIRWEEVH
;
A
#
# COMPACT_ATOMS: atom_id res chain seq x y z
N MET A 1 -66.41 42.65 -1.29
CA MET A 1 -65.48 42.05 -2.27
C MET A 1 -64.16 41.81 -1.56
N ALA A 2 -63.86 40.58 -1.15
CA ALA A 2 -62.55 40.19 -0.63
C ALA A 2 -61.88 39.30 -1.68
N LYS A 3 -60.80 39.81 -2.28
CA LYS A 3 -60.03 39.11 -3.31
C LYS A 3 -59.05 38.18 -2.58
N VAL A 4 -59.36 36.89 -2.55
CA VAL A 4 -58.47 35.85 -2.04
C VAL A 4 -57.31 35.70 -3.02
N GLN A 5 -56.09 35.96 -2.56
CA GLN A 5 -54.85 35.72 -3.30
C GLN A 5 -54.44 34.25 -3.18
N PRO A 6 -53.88 33.63 -4.23
CA PRO A 6 -53.54 32.21 -4.23
C PRO A 6 -52.28 31.96 -3.40
N ILE A 7 -52.34 30.94 -2.53
CA ILE A 7 -51.26 30.48 -1.65
C ILE A 7 -50.28 29.55 -2.43
N ASP A 8 -50.56 29.29 -3.70
CA ASP A 8 -49.89 28.26 -4.51
C ASP A 8 -48.41 28.54 -4.82
N GLY A 9 -47.96 29.79 -4.78
CA GLY A 9 -46.57 30.16 -5.06
C GLY A 9 -45.58 29.73 -3.96
N GLN A 10 -46.03 29.65 -2.71
CA GLN A 10 -45.16 29.30 -1.57
C GLN A 10 -44.82 27.81 -1.53
N LEU A 11 -45.78 26.95 -1.85
CA LEU A 11 -45.60 25.49 -1.87
C LEU A 11 -44.67 25.05 -3.01
N GLY A 12 -44.79 25.67 -4.19
CA GLY A 12 -43.90 25.39 -5.33
C GLY A 12 -42.45 25.81 -5.07
N SER A 13 -42.26 26.95 -4.40
CA SER A 13 -40.92 27.43 -3.98
C SER A 13 -40.29 26.49 -2.95
N LEU A 14 -41.05 26.06 -1.94
CA LEU A 14 -40.57 25.13 -0.92
C LEU A 14 -40.16 23.79 -1.53
N LEU A 15 -40.98 23.22 -2.42
CA LEU A 15 -40.66 21.96 -3.09
C LEU A 15 -39.39 22.07 -3.95
N ALA A 16 -39.23 23.19 -4.67
CA ALA A 16 -38.02 23.43 -5.46
C ALA A 16 -36.76 23.54 -4.57
N GLU A 17 -36.86 24.22 -3.44
CA GLU A 17 -35.76 24.39 -2.48
C GLU A 17 -35.35 23.05 -1.83
N TRP A 18 -36.32 22.20 -1.48
CA TRP A 18 -36.07 20.83 -1.03
C TRP A 18 -35.43 19.96 -2.11
N MET A 19 -35.86 20.08 -3.36
CA MET A 19 -35.25 19.34 -4.48
C MET A 19 -33.79 19.75 -4.73
N ILE A 20 -33.49 21.05 -4.63
CA ILE A 20 -32.12 21.56 -4.79
C ILE A 20 -31.23 21.07 -3.65
N THR A 21 -31.70 21.18 -2.41
CA THR A 21 -30.93 20.75 -1.23
C THR A 21 -30.67 19.24 -1.22
N ILE A 22 -31.66 18.41 -1.54
CA ILE A 22 -31.48 16.96 -1.66
C ILE A 22 -30.47 16.63 -2.78
N SER A 23 -30.60 17.29 -3.94
CA SER A 23 -29.67 17.10 -5.06
C SER A 23 -28.24 17.48 -4.69
N LEU A 24 -28.06 18.58 -3.95
CA LEU A 24 -26.75 19.03 -3.48
C LEU A 24 -26.15 18.03 -2.48
N VAL A 25 -26.95 17.51 -1.54
CA VAL A 25 -26.50 16.50 -0.58
C VAL A 25 -26.09 15.22 -1.29
N LEU A 26 -26.87 14.74 -2.26
CA LEU A 26 -26.53 13.55 -3.04
C LEU A 26 -25.26 13.76 -3.87
N LEU A 27 -25.04 14.95 -4.43
CA LEU A 27 -23.81 15.30 -5.13
C LEU A 27 -22.60 15.24 -4.18
N LEU A 28 -22.72 15.83 -2.99
CA LEU A 28 -21.65 15.82 -1.98
C LEU A 28 -21.31 14.39 -1.53
N ILE A 29 -22.32 13.55 -1.29
CA ILE A 29 -22.14 12.13 -0.96
C ILE A 29 -21.43 11.40 -2.10
N SER A 30 -21.81 11.66 -3.35
CA SER A 30 -21.20 11.03 -4.54
C SER A 30 -19.73 11.41 -4.71
N ILE A 31 -19.34 12.63 -4.35
CA ILE A 31 -17.94 13.09 -4.37
C ILE A 31 -17.14 12.53 -3.18
N ALA A 32 -17.78 12.39 -2.01
CA ALA A 32 -17.14 11.93 -0.79
C ALA A 32 -16.94 10.39 -0.74
N LEU A 33 -17.84 9.61 -1.34
CA LEU A 33 -17.77 8.14 -1.31
C LEU A 33 -16.42 7.58 -1.79
N PRO A 34 -15.89 8.00 -2.96
CA PRO A 34 -14.61 7.50 -3.46
C PRO A 34 -13.46 7.75 -2.50
N ILE A 35 -13.47 8.87 -1.77
CA ILE A 35 -12.41 9.27 -0.84
C ILE A 35 -12.37 8.34 0.39
N VAL A 36 -13.55 7.93 0.86
CA VAL A 36 -13.67 7.01 2.02
C VAL A 36 -13.32 5.58 1.63
N THR A 37 -13.53 5.18 0.36
CA THR A 37 -13.26 3.81 -0.11
C THR A 37 -11.88 3.60 -0.74
N THR A 38 -11.12 4.67 -1.02
CA THR A 38 -9.74 4.59 -1.56
C THR A 38 -8.55 4.62 -0.57
N PRO A 39 -8.69 4.73 0.77
CA PRO A 39 -7.52 4.82 1.65
C PRO A 39 -6.70 3.51 1.66
N SER A 40 -7.34 2.38 1.36
CA SER A 40 -6.72 1.07 1.19
C SER A 40 -5.59 1.09 0.17
N ARG A 41 -5.87 1.57 -1.06
CA ARG A 41 -4.90 1.56 -2.17
C ARG A 41 -3.73 2.48 -1.90
N TYR A 42 -3.96 3.66 -1.34
CA TYR A 42 -2.88 4.59 -1.00
C TYR A 42 -1.95 3.99 0.06
N THR A 43 -2.53 3.40 1.11
CA THR A 43 -1.77 2.79 2.21
C THR A 43 -1.02 1.55 1.76
N LEU A 44 -1.67 0.68 0.98
CA LEU A 44 -1.07 -0.53 0.40
C LEU A 44 0.08 -0.15 -0.57
N ASN A 45 -0.12 0.83 -1.45
CA ASN A 45 0.92 1.31 -2.36
C ASN A 45 2.09 1.93 -1.59
N GLY A 46 1.81 2.72 -0.55
CA GLY A 46 2.84 3.27 0.34
C GLY A 46 3.67 2.18 1.02
N ALA A 47 3.01 1.20 1.64
CA ALA A 47 3.67 0.05 2.25
C ALA A 47 4.50 -0.76 1.24
N THR A 48 3.95 -0.95 0.04
CA THR A 48 4.64 -1.65 -1.06
C THR A 48 5.89 -0.90 -1.49
N GLN A 49 5.81 0.43 -1.64
CA GLN A 49 6.97 1.26 -1.97
C GLN A 49 8.04 1.21 -0.88
N GLU A 50 7.65 1.21 0.39
CA GLU A 50 8.57 1.07 1.52
C GLU A 50 9.29 -0.28 1.49
N VAL A 51 8.56 -1.39 1.33
CA VAL A 51 9.15 -2.73 1.22
C VAL A 51 10.09 -2.81 0.02
N VAL A 52 9.71 -2.28 -1.14
CA VAL A 52 10.56 -2.21 -2.33
C VAL A 52 11.83 -1.39 -2.09
N TYR A 53 11.71 -0.26 -1.39
CA TYR A 53 12.85 0.56 -1.01
C TYR A 53 13.81 -0.19 -0.09
N MET A 54 13.29 -0.90 0.91
CA MET A 54 14.09 -1.72 1.82
C MET A 54 14.76 -2.89 1.11
N LEU A 55 14.08 -3.56 0.19
CA LEU A 55 14.70 -4.61 -0.64
C LEU A 55 15.85 -4.07 -1.50
N LYS A 56 15.68 -2.90 -2.13
CA LYS A 56 16.76 -2.25 -2.88
C LYS A 56 17.94 -1.89 -1.98
N LYS A 57 17.67 -1.45 -0.75
CA LYS A 57 18.70 -1.19 0.25
C LYS A 57 19.45 -2.48 0.58
N VAL A 58 18.77 -3.56 0.94
CA VAL A 58 19.37 -4.88 1.25
C VAL A 58 20.19 -5.43 0.07
N GLN A 59 19.69 -5.28 -1.16
CA GLN A 59 20.42 -5.63 -2.38
C GLN A 59 21.73 -4.84 -2.51
N LEU A 60 21.68 -3.51 -2.37
CA LEU A 60 22.86 -2.64 -2.45
C LEU A 60 23.89 -2.99 -1.38
N TRP A 61 23.44 -3.20 -0.14
CA TRP A 61 24.32 -3.59 0.96
C TRP A 61 24.99 -4.95 0.70
N SER A 62 24.25 -5.91 0.14
CA SER A 62 24.82 -7.22 -0.23
C SER A 62 25.90 -7.10 -1.31
N MET A 63 25.74 -6.17 -2.26
CA MET A 63 26.75 -5.86 -3.28
C MET A 63 27.99 -5.17 -2.68
N LEU A 64 27.79 -4.26 -1.72
CA LEU A 64 28.88 -3.57 -1.03
C LEU A 64 29.62 -4.48 -0.05
N GLY A 65 28.93 -5.35 0.66
CA GLY A 65 29.46 -6.31 1.64
C GLY A 65 30.40 -7.35 1.04
N HIS A 66 30.36 -7.54 -0.28
CA HIS A 66 31.36 -8.36 -0.98
C HIS A 66 32.76 -7.71 -0.95
N LYS A 67 32.82 -6.38 -0.99
CA LYS A 67 34.08 -5.62 -0.92
C LYS A 67 34.72 -5.67 0.47
N SER A 68 33.96 -6.01 1.51
CA SER A 68 34.39 -6.12 2.91
C SER A 68 34.59 -7.57 3.40
N ASN A 69 34.90 -8.50 2.48
CA ASN A 69 35.23 -9.89 2.81
C ASN A 69 34.06 -10.69 3.43
N GLY A 70 32.83 -10.43 2.95
CA GLY A 70 31.61 -11.13 3.40
C GLY A 70 30.94 -10.49 4.62
N LYS A 71 31.57 -9.49 5.25
CA LYS A 71 30.99 -8.71 6.34
C LYS A 71 30.01 -7.67 5.77
N GLY A 72 28.76 -8.08 5.57
CA GLY A 72 27.70 -7.21 5.05
C GLY A 72 26.59 -7.92 4.29
N ARG A 73 26.46 -9.24 4.46
CA ARG A 73 25.26 -9.95 4.01
C ARG A 73 24.09 -9.45 4.86
N MET A 74 23.06 -8.94 4.17
CA MET A 74 21.81 -8.55 4.80
C MET A 74 20.72 -9.52 4.38
N LEU A 75 19.89 -9.92 5.34
CA LEU A 75 18.70 -10.71 5.12
C LEU A 75 17.48 -9.82 5.30
N PHE A 76 16.54 -9.91 4.36
CA PHE A 76 15.22 -9.34 4.50
C PHE A 76 14.24 -10.45 4.84
N ILE A 77 13.61 -10.35 6.00
CA ILE A 77 12.63 -11.33 6.49
C ILE A 77 11.28 -10.62 6.58
N LEU A 78 10.34 -10.96 5.72
CA LEU A 78 8.99 -10.44 5.76
C LEU A 78 8.08 -11.44 6.44
N ASN A 79 7.66 -11.13 7.66
CA ASN A 79 6.63 -11.85 8.40
C ASN A 79 5.24 -11.44 7.92
N LYS A 80 4.20 -11.96 8.58
CA LYS A 80 2.81 -11.69 8.23
C LYS A 80 2.47 -10.19 8.30
N ASP A 81 2.92 -9.49 9.32
CA ASP A 81 2.52 -8.13 9.69
C ASP A 81 3.72 -7.19 9.93
N SER A 82 4.92 -7.68 9.70
CA SER A 82 6.17 -6.98 10.02
C SER A 82 7.27 -7.45 9.10
N TYR A 83 8.32 -6.65 8.96
CA TYR A 83 9.53 -7.06 8.31
C TYR A 83 10.74 -6.77 9.18
N THR A 84 11.76 -7.60 9.01
CA THR A 84 13.00 -7.54 9.76
C THR A 84 14.16 -7.51 8.78
N ILE A 85 15.12 -6.63 9.05
CA ILE A 85 16.40 -6.59 8.35
C ILE A 85 17.47 -7.07 9.33
N GLU A 86 18.13 -8.17 8.98
CA GLU A 86 19.23 -8.73 9.77
C GLU A 86 20.57 -8.49 9.06
N GLU A 87 21.54 -7.94 9.80
CA GLU A 87 22.93 -7.83 9.37
C GLU A 87 23.79 -8.94 10.00
N ASP A 88 24.33 -9.82 9.17
CA ASP A 88 25.09 -11.04 9.56
C ASP A 88 26.32 -10.72 10.45
N ALA A 89 26.96 -9.57 10.24
CA ALA A 89 28.20 -9.23 10.94
C ALA A 89 28.01 -8.69 12.36
N ASN A 90 26.89 -8.01 12.62
CA ASN A 90 26.67 -7.25 13.86
C ASN A 90 25.39 -7.65 14.61
N HIS A 91 24.62 -8.61 14.10
CA HIS A 91 23.29 -8.99 14.61
C HIS A 91 22.35 -7.79 14.79
N HIS A 92 22.56 -6.72 14.01
CA HIS A 92 21.67 -5.58 14.06
C HIS A 92 20.37 -5.98 13.39
N THR A 93 19.32 -6.06 14.19
CA THR A 93 18.00 -6.51 13.78
C THR A 93 17.06 -5.34 13.90
N VAL A 94 16.57 -4.84 12.77
CA VAL A 94 15.57 -3.78 12.75
C VAL A 94 14.24 -4.41 12.40
N ASN A 95 13.34 -4.49 13.38
CA ASN A 95 11.97 -4.94 13.18
C ASN A 95 11.05 -3.73 12.98
N ILE A 96 10.33 -3.71 11.86
CA ILE A 96 9.41 -2.65 11.47
C ILE A 96 8.05 -3.29 11.19
N SER A 97 7.02 -2.79 11.86
CA SER A 97 5.63 -3.19 11.63
C SER A 97 5.11 -2.62 10.32
N LEU A 98 4.39 -3.44 9.56
CA LEU A 98 3.59 -2.94 8.43
C LEU A 98 2.46 -2.05 8.94
N PRO A 99 1.93 -1.14 8.09
CA PRO A 99 0.73 -0.39 8.41
C PRO A 99 -0.44 -1.31 8.80
N PRO A 100 -1.38 -0.82 9.62
CA PRO A 100 -2.56 -1.61 10.00
C PRO A 100 -3.30 -2.09 8.75
N ASN A 101 -3.88 -3.29 8.85
CA ASN A 101 -4.61 -4.00 7.78
C ASN A 101 -3.77 -4.52 6.61
N ILE A 102 -2.50 -4.11 6.47
CA ILE A 102 -1.61 -4.64 5.45
C ILE A 102 -0.87 -5.87 5.97
N GLU A 103 -0.87 -6.95 5.18
CA GLU A 103 -0.14 -8.16 5.49
C GLU A 103 0.59 -8.76 4.29
N ASN A 104 1.65 -9.51 4.57
CA ASN A 104 2.18 -10.47 3.62
C ASN A 104 1.17 -11.61 3.44
N THR A 105 0.91 -12.02 2.20
CA THR A 105 0.05 -13.18 1.94
C THR A 105 0.65 -14.46 2.55
N ARG A 106 1.98 -14.61 2.49
CA ARG A 106 2.71 -15.74 3.09
C ARG A 106 2.94 -15.51 4.58
N SER A 107 3.14 -16.59 5.34
CA SER A 107 3.49 -16.52 6.76
C SER A 107 4.87 -15.91 6.99
N MET A 108 5.82 -16.25 6.12
CA MET A 108 7.18 -15.72 6.13
C MET A 108 7.78 -15.79 4.72
N THR A 109 8.45 -14.72 4.30
CA THR A 109 9.24 -14.67 3.06
C THR A 109 10.63 -14.15 3.40
N ILE A 110 11.66 -14.95 3.18
CA ILE A 110 13.05 -14.54 3.35
C ILE A 110 13.63 -14.23 1.98
N ILE A 111 14.28 -13.07 1.85
CA ILE A 111 14.95 -12.63 0.63
C ILE A 111 16.37 -12.21 0.98
N SER A 112 17.31 -12.70 0.19
CA SER A 112 18.71 -12.35 0.29
C SER A 112 19.31 -12.21 -1.09
N PHE A 113 20.39 -11.43 -1.20
CA PHE A 113 21.02 -11.12 -2.48
C PHE A 113 22.49 -11.55 -2.49
N SER A 114 22.95 -11.93 -3.66
CA SER A 114 24.35 -12.17 -3.95
C SER A 114 25.14 -10.88 -4.06
N ALA A 115 26.46 -11.01 -4.11
CA ALA A 115 27.39 -9.91 -4.37
C ALA A 115 27.13 -9.20 -5.72
N LEU A 116 26.47 -9.86 -6.66
CA LEU A 116 26.09 -9.32 -7.96
C LEU A 116 24.70 -8.67 -7.94
N GLY A 117 24.05 -8.63 -6.78
CA GLY A 117 22.68 -8.11 -6.63
C GLY A 117 21.61 -9.07 -7.15
N LEU A 118 21.93 -10.34 -7.40
CA LEU A 118 20.95 -11.34 -7.81
C LEU A 118 20.31 -12.01 -6.58
N PRO A 119 18.99 -12.26 -6.55
CA PRO A 119 18.35 -12.92 -5.42
C PRO A 119 18.83 -14.38 -5.32
N TYR A 120 19.05 -14.86 -4.10
CA TYR A 120 19.31 -16.30 -3.85
C TYR A 120 18.00 -17.09 -3.77
N ASP A 121 17.06 -16.58 -2.97
CA ASP A 121 15.76 -17.19 -2.70
C ASP A 121 14.70 -16.09 -2.59
N GLY A 122 13.43 -16.47 -2.75
CA GLY A 122 12.30 -15.55 -2.57
C GLY A 122 12.28 -14.44 -3.63
N THR A 123 11.73 -14.73 -4.81
CA THR A 123 11.67 -13.76 -5.91
C THR A 123 10.36 -13.00 -5.96
N GLU A 124 9.41 -13.32 -5.09
CA GLU A 124 8.05 -12.80 -5.14
C GLU A 124 7.49 -12.59 -3.73
N ILE A 125 6.94 -11.40 -3.53
CA ILE A 125 6.18 -11.01 -2.33
C ILE A 125 4.81 -10.53 -2.80
N VAL A 126 3.78 -10.88 -2.06
CA VAL A 126 2.45 -10.32 -2.24
C VAL A 126 2.02 -9.67 -0.93
N LEU A 127 1.74 -8.37 -0.98
CA LEU A 127 1.11 -7.64 0.10
C LEU A 127 -0.39 -7.55 -0.18
N THR A 128 -1.20 -7.74 0.84
CA THR A 128 -2.66 -7.70 0.76
C THR A 128 -3.19 -6.76 1.83
N ASP A 129 -4.14 -5.92 1.46
CA ASP A 129 -4.95 -5.20 2.44
C ASP A 129 -6.16 -6.07 2.84
N ARG A 130 -6.30 -6.36 4.13
CA ARG A 130 -7.37 -7.20 4.68
C ARG A 130 -8.76 -6.57 4.54
N GLU A 131 -8.86 -5.24 4.55
CA GLU A 131 -10.17 -4.56 4.50
C GLU A 131 -10.72 -4.51 3.08
N SER A 132 -9.89 -4.11 2.12
CA SER A 132 -10.31 -3.97 0.73
C SER A 132 -10.13 -5.23 -0.12
N GLY A 133 -9.25 -6.15 0.30
CA GLY A 133 -8.86 -7.32 -0.50
C GLY A 133 -7.88 -7.02 -1.64
N GLU A 134 -7.50 -5.74 -1.81
CA GLU A 134 -6.54 -5.29 -2.82
C GLU A 134 -5.15 -5.89 -2.58
N LYS A 135 -4.41 -6.13 -3.66
CA LYS A 135 -3.11 -6.82 -3.61
C LYS A 135 -2.07 -6.11 -4.43
N ASN A 136 -0.87 -6.04 -3.89
CA ASN A 136 0.31 -5.63 -4.62
C ASN A 136 1.31 -6.76 -4.67
N ARG A 137 1.84 -7.00 -5.86
CA ARG A 137 2.86 -8.02 -6.10
C ARG A 137 4.19 -7.34 -6.37
N ILE A 138 5.18 -7.70 -5.57
CA ILE A 138 6.58 -7.29 -5.73
C ILE A 138 7.34 -8.50 -6.25
N TRP A 139 8.15 -8.33 -7.29
CA TRP A 139 9.03 -9.39 -7.76
C TRP A 139 10.44 -8.89 -8.05
N VAL A 140 11.37 -9.82 -7.93
CA VAL A 140 12.79 -9.64 -8.19
C VAL A 140 13.17 -10.52 -9.37
N SER A 141 13.66 -9.89 -10.45
CA SER A 141 14.17 -10.62 -11.60
C SER A 141 15.40 -11.44 -11.22
N VAL A 142 15.35 -12.76 -11.41
CA VAL A 142 16.46 -13.68 -11.12
C VAL A 142 17.70 -13.41 -11.98
N GLN A 143 17.50 -12.94 -13.22
CA GLN A 143 18.60 -12.72 -14.17
C GLN A 143 19.30 -11.38 -13.96
N THR A 144 18.57 -10.37 -13.51
CA THR A 144 19.06 -8.98 -13.49
C THR A 144 19.04 -8.35 -12.11
N GLY A 145 18.47 -9.02 -11.10
CA GLY A 145 18.25 -8.45 -9.78
C GLY A 145 17.25 -7.30 -9.76
N ARG A 146 16.58 -6.98 -10.87
CA ARG A 146 15.68 -5.82 -10.94
C ARG A 146 14.43 -6.05 -10.10
N ILE A 147 14.23 -5.20 -9.11
CA ILE A 147 13.05 -5.19 -8.25
C ILE A 147 11.96 -4.31 -8.89
N ARG A 148 10.75 -4.86 -9.06
CA ARG A 148 9.55 -4.17 -9.56
C ARG A 148 8.33 -4.56 -8.73
N TRP A 149 7.27 -3.78 -8.85
CA TRP A 149 5.98 -4.12 -8.27
C TRP A 149 4.84 -3.69 -9.19
N GLU A 150 3.69 -4.34 -9.04
CA GLU A 150 2.45 -4.07 -9.77
C GLU A 150 1.23 -4.25 -8.85
N GLU A 151 0.16 -3.54 -9.17
CA GLU A 151 -1.15 -3.72 -8.56
C GLU A 151 -1.83 -4.94 -9.19
N VAL A 152 -2.27 -5.89 -8.37
CA VAL A 152 -2.93 -7.13 -8.80
C VAL A 152 -4.41 -7.01 -8.46
N HIS A 153 -5.23 -7.03 -9.52
CA HIS A 153 -6.68 -6.93 -9.46
C HIS A 153 -7.33 -8.32 -9.48
#